data_AF-A0A176RYC0-F1
#
_entry.id   AF-A0A176RYC0-F1
#
_cell.length_a   1.000
_cell.length_b   1.000
_cell.length_c   1.000
_cell.angle_alpha   90.00
_cell.angle_beta   90.00
_cell.angle_gamma   90.00
#
_symmetry.space_group_name_H-M   'P 1'
#
loop_
_entity.id
_entity.type
_entity.pdbx_description
1 polymer ?
#
loop_
_entity_poly.entity_id
_entity_poly.type
_entity_poly.pdbx_seq_one_letter_code
_entity_poly.pdbx_strand_id
1 'polypeptide(L)'
;NQLNQEITQLRNQQQLIVKLLENNQKLKNTRVMNKERWVALLRATGLDEVLMQKWHIEFEKMSPETHQDFLESLGIPMEEIVLIRKWSVENF
;
A
#
# COMPACT_ATOMS: atom_id res chain seq x y z
N ASN A 1 -17.70 16.01 43.01
CA ASN A 1 -17.33 14.72 42.38
C ASN A 1 -16.04 14.86 41.59
N GLN A 2 -14.92 14.82 42.29
CA GLN A 2 -13.55 14.97 41.78
C GLN A 2 -13.18 13.83 40.80
N LEU A 3 -13.66 12.62 41.09
CA LEU A 3 -13.54 11.44 40.23
C LEU A 3 -14.10 11.65 38.81
N ASN A 4 -15.23 12.35 38.68
CA ASN A 4 -15.84 12.62 37.37
C ASN A 4 -15.00 13.62 36.55
N GLN A 5 -14.29 14.53 37.21
CA GLN A 5 -13.40 15.48 36.55
C GLN A 5 -12.14 14.77 36.03
N GLU A 6 -11.56 13.86 36.82
CA GLU A 6 -10.42 13.04 36.42
C GLU A 6 -10.76 12.11 35.23
N ILE A 7 -11.92 11.44 35.26
CA ILE A 7 -12.40 10.61 34.15
C ILE A 7 -12.57 11.44 32.87
N THR A 8 -13.06 12.67 33.00
CA THR A 8 -13.24 13.58 31.85
C THR A 8 -11.89 14.00 31.26
N GLN A 9 -10.90 14.30 32.10
CA GLN A 9 -9.55 14.63 31.65
C GLN A 9 -8.87 13.45 30.94
N LEU A 10 -8.99 12.24 31.48
CA LEU A 10 -8.45 11.03 30.86
C LEU A 10 -9.09 10.75 29.49
N ARG A 11 -10.40 10.94 29.34
CA ARG A 11 -11.09 10.81 28.05
C ARG A 11 -10.61 11.83 27.03
N ASN A 12 -10.38 13.07 27.45
CA ASN A 12 -9.84 14.12 26.58
C ASN A 12 -8.41 13.79 26.11
N GLN A 13 -7.58 13.21 26.98
CA GLN A 13 -6.24 12.73 26.60
C GLN A 13 -6.30 11.59 25.59
N GLN A 14 -7.19 10.61 25.81
CA GLN A 14 -7.37 9.50 24.85
C GLN A 14 -7.82 10.01 23.47
N GLN A 15 -8.76 10.96 23.41
CA GLN A 15 -9.20 11.55 22.15
C GLN A 15 -8.08 12.30 21.42
N LEU A 16 -7.20 12.98 22.17
CA LEU A 16 -6.02 13.65 21.58
C LEU A 16 -5.05 12.63 20.96
N ILE A 17 -4.78 11.53 21.67
CA ILE A 17 -3.92 10.44 21.19
C ILE A 17 -4.49 9.82 19.90
N VAL A 18 -5.79 9.53 19.85
CA VAL A 18 -6.46 8.99 18.66
C VAL A 18 -6.30 9.93 17.47
N LYS A 19 -6.53 11.25 17.65
CA LYS A 19 -6.35 12.25 16.57
C LYS A 19 -4.91 12.33 16.08
N LEU A 20 -3.92 12.22 16.98
CA LEU A 20 -2.50 12.21 16.61
C LEU A 20 -2.12 10.96 15.80
N LEU A 21 -2.70 9.79 16.14
CA LEU A 21 -2.50 8.53 15.41
C LEU A 21 -3.15 8.59 14.01
N GLU A 22 -4.37 9.11 13.90
CA GLU A 22 -5.06 9.31 12.60
C GLU A 22 -4.30 10.28 11.69
N ASN A 23 -3.78 11.38 12.24
CA ASN A 23 -2.98 12.33 11.47
C ASN A 23 -1.65 11.71 11.00
N ASN A 24 -1.00 10.87 11.83
CA ASN A 24 0.19 10.14 11.42
C ASN A 24 -0.09 9.15 10.28
N GLN A 25 -1.22 8.44 10.32
CA GLN A 25 -1.63 7.54 9.24
C GLN A 25 -1.87 8.33 7.94
N LYS A 26 -2.54 9.48 8.00
CA LYS A 26 -2.73 10.35 6.83
C LYS A 26 -1.41 10.88 6.26
N LEU A 27 -0.44 11.23 7.11
CA LEU A 27 0.89 11.68 6.70
C LEU A 27 1.73 10.55 6.07
N LYS A 28 1.60 9.31 6.57
CA LYS A 28 2.22 8.13 5.95
C LYS A 28 1.64 7.88 4.55
N ASN A 29 0.33 8.05 4.37
CA ASN A 29 -0.33 7.86 3.08
C ASN A 29 0.01 8.95 2.03
N THR A 30 0.60 10.07 2.43
CA THR A 30 0.90 11.16 1.48
C THR A 30 2.22 10.95 0.72
N ARG A 31 3.22 10.26 1.32
CA ARG A 31 4.58 10.13 0.76
C ARG A 31 4.94 8.75 0.19
N VAL A 32 4.08 7.75 0.34
CA VAL A 32 4.38 6.38 -0.10
C VAL A 32 3.81 6.15 -1.51
N MET A 33 4.59 5.49 -2.37
CA MET A 33 4.11 4.96 -3.64
C MET A 33 3.20 3.77 -3.33
N ASN A 34 1.95 3.81 -3.80
CA ASN A 34 1.02 2.70 -3.68
C ASN A 34 0.64 2.18 -5.07
N LYS A 35 -0.07 1.05 -5.13
CA LYS A 35 -0.52 0.44 -6.38
C LYS A 35 -1.21 1.44 -7.32
N GLU A 36 -2.15 2.23 -6.82
CA GLU A 36 -2.93 3.15 -7.66
C GLU A 36 -2.05 4.25 -8.28
N ARG A 37 -1.15 4.83 -7.49
CA ARG A 37 -0.20 5.85 -7.96
C ARG A 37 0.81 5.26 -8.95
N TRP A 38 1.27 4.03 -8.71
CA TRP A 38 2.16 3.33 -9.61
C TRP A 38 1.51 3.08 -10.97
N VAL A 39 0.28 2.54 -10.99
CA VAL A 39 -0.49 2.32 -12.23
C VAL A 39 -0.76 3.65 -12.95
N ALA A 40 -1.12 4.70 -12.22
CA ALA A 40 -1.33 6.03 -12.79
C ALA A 40 -0.05 6.59 -13.42
N LEU A 41 1.11 6.40 -12.79
CA LEU A 41 2.41 6.79 -13.32
C LEU A 41 2.72 6.05 -14.63
N LEU A 42 2.57 4.72 -14.65
CA LEU A 42 2.83 3.92 -15.85
C LEU A 42 1.92 4.34 -17.02
N ARG A 43 0.62 4.58 -16.76
CA ARG A 43 -0.31 5.09 -17.78
C ARG A 43 0.13 6.47 -18.28
N ALA A 44 0.56 7.36 -17.38
CA ALA A 44 1.03 8.69 -17.73
C ALA A 44 2.33 8.66 -18.57
N THR A 45 3.16 7.62 -18.44
CA THR A 45 4.35 7.41 -19.28
C THR A 45 4.05 6.67 -20.58
N GLY A 46 2.80 6.31 -20.86
CA GLY A 46 2.40 5.64 -22.09
C GLY A 46 2.52 4.11 -22.07
N LEU A 47 2.69 3.49 -20.89
CA LEU A 47 2.44 2.05 -20.76
C LEU A 47 0.93 1.82 -20.79
N ASP A 48 0.45 1.21 -21.86
CA ASP A 48 -0.90 0.65 -21.91
C ASP A 48 -0.98 -0.67 -21.13
N GLU A 49 -2.18 -1.24 -21.01
CA GLU A 49 -2.41 -2.45 -20.22
C GLU A 49 -1.65 -3.66 -20.77
N VAL A 50 -1.48 -3.75 -22.09
CA VAL A 50 -0.73 -4.84 -22.74
C VAL A 50 0.75 -4.76 -22.36
N LEU A 51 1.31 -3.55 -22.33
CA LEU A 51 2.70 -3.33 -21.99
C LEU A 51 2.95 -3.54 -20.49
N MET A 52 1.99 -3.18 -19.62
CA MET A 52 2.06 -3.50 -18.18
C MET A 52 2.01 -5.01 -17.93
N GLN A 53 1.15 -5.73 -18.65
CA GLN A 53 1.07 -7.19 -18.59
C GLN A 53 2.40 -7.83 -18.98
N LYS A 54 2.96 -7.42 -20.13
CA LYS A 54 4.28 -7.90 -20.58
C LYS A 54 5.37 -7.59 -19.55
N TRP A 55 5.34 -6.40 -18.94
CA TRP A 55 6.29 -6.03 -17.90
C TRP A 55 6.21 -6.97 -16.69
N HIS A 56 5.01 -7.30 -16.21
CA HIS A 56 4.83 -8.24 -15.09
C HIS A 56 5.33 -9.66 -15.40
N ILE A 57 5.12 -10.13 -16.63
CA ILE A 57 5.59 -11.45 -17.10
C ILE A 57 7.12 -11.48 -17.12
N GLU A 58 7.76 -10.49 -17.74
CA GLU A 58 9.22 -10.41 -17.84
C GLU A 58 9.88 -10.17 -16.47
N PHE A 59 9.26 -9.37 -15.60
CA PHE A 59 9.81 -9.11 -14.26
C PHE A 59 9.75 -10.35 -13.38
N GLU A 60 8.62 -11.08 -13.34
CA GLU A 60 8.53 -12.36 -12.62
C GLU A 60 9.54 -13.38 -13.16
N LYS A 61 9.73 -13.45 -14.48
CA LYS A 61 10.70 -14.36 -15.10
C LYS A 61 12.15 -14.01 -14.75
N MET A 62 12.48 -12.72 -14.71
CA MET A 62 13.83 -12.24 -14.48
C MET A 62 14.23 -12.28 -13.00
N SER A 63 13.33 -11.92 -12.09
CA SER A 63 13.58 -11.95 -10.66
C SER A 63 12.28 -12.06 -9.83
N PRO A 64 11.82 -13.29 -9.54
CA PRO A 64 10.61 -13.53 -8.74
C PRO A 64 10.68 -12.90 -7.34
N GLU A 65 11.85 -12.94 -6.70
CA GLU A 65 12.07 -12.41 -5.35
C GLU A 65 12.00 -10.88 -5.34
N THR A 66 12.64 -10.22 -6.30
CA THR A 66 12.57 -8.75 -6.43
C THR A 66 11.17 -8.28 -6.81
N HIS A 67 10.43 -9.07 -7.61
CA HIS A 67 9.04 -8.76 -7.94
C HIS A 67 8.13 -8.87 -6.70
N GLN A 68 8.35 -9.86 -5.82
CA GLN A 68 7.68 -9.95 -4.52
C GLN A 68 7.94 -8.70 -3.67
N ASP A 69 9.21 -8.36 -3.44
CA ASP A 69 9.60 -7.18 -2.64
C ASP A 69 8.98 -5.89 -3.19
N PHE A 70 8.94 -5.76 -4.52
CA PHE A 70 8.33 -4.62 -5.19
C PHE A 70 6.83 -4.51 -4.89
N LEU A 71 6.08 -5.60 -5.03
CA LEU A 71 4.64 -5.61 -4.78
C LEU A 71 4.32 -5.34 -3.30
N GLU A 72 5.12 -5.88 -2.38
CA GLU A 72 5.02 -5.58 -0.95
C GLU A 72 5.29 -4.10 -0.65
N SER A 73 6.27 -3.50 -1.33
CA SER A 73 6.59 -2.07 -1.17
C SER A 73 5.46 -1.14 -1.61
N LEU A 74 4.61 -1.58 -2.54
CA LEU A 74 3.40 -0.87 -2.98
C LEU A 74 2.22 -1.01 -2.00
N GLY A 75 2.40 -1.77 -0.90
CA GLY A 75 1.37 -2.02 0.10
C GLY A 75 0.29 -3.00 -0.37
N ILE A 76 0.59 -3.86 -1.35
CA ILE A 76 -0.37 -4.84 -1.88
C ILE A 76 -0.53 -5.98 -0.86
N PRO A 77 -1.77 -6.40 -0.52
CA PRO A 77 -1.97 -7.54 0.37
C PRO A 77 -1.41 -8.85 -0.19
N MET A 78 -0.89 -9.71 0.69
CA MET A 78 -0.26 -10.99 0.29
C MET A 78 -1.15 -11.86 -0.60
N GLU A 79 -2.46 -11.93 -0.33
CA GLU A 79 -3.43 -12.67 -1.14
C GLU A 79 -3.46 -12.19 -2.60
N GLU A 80 -3.38 -10.88 -2.80
CA GLU A 80 -3.34 -10.27 -4.12
C GLU A 80 -1.97 -10.46 -4.80
N ILE A 81 -0.88 -10.37 -4.04
CA ILE A 81 0.47 -10.64 -4.55
C ILE A 81 0.55 -12.06 -5.13
N VAL A 82 0.03 -13.06 -4.42
CA VAL A 82 0.00 -14.46 -4.89
C VAL A 82 -0.75 -14.57 -6.22
N LEU A 83 -1.89 -13.87 -6.36
CA LEU A 83 -2.66 -13.87 -7.60
C LEU A 83 -1.91 -13.21 -8.76
N ILE A 84 -1.28 -12.06 -8.53
CA ILE A 84 -0.50 -11.34 -9.55
C ILE A 84 0.66 -12.21 -10.04
N ARG A 85 1.43 -12.79 -9.12
CA ARG A 85 2.60 -13.62 -9.47
C ARG A 85 2.20 -14.92 -10.17
N LYS A 86 1.14 -15.57 -9.69
CA LYS A 86 0.57 -16.74 -10.36
C LYS A 86 0.13 -16.39 -11.79
N TRP A 87 -0.57 -15.27 -11.96
CA TRP A 87 -0.97 -14.80 -13.28
C TRP A 87 0.24 -14.54 -14.19
N SER A 88 1.31 -13.90 -13.68
CA SER A 88 2.54 -13.67 -14.45
C SER A 88 3.17 -14.99 -14.94
N VAL A 89 3.15 -16.04 -14.12
CA VAL A 89 3.67 -17.37 -14.47
C VAL A 89 2.79 -18.09 -15.47
N GLU A 90 1.47 -17.96 -15.36
CA GLU A 90 0.51 -18.62 -16.27
C GLU A 90 0.47 -17.98 -17.65
N ASN A 91 0.93 -16.73 -17.77
CA ASN A 91 0.94 -15.96 -19.02
C ASN A 91 2.35 -15.79 -19.60
N PHE A 92 3.28 -16.68 -19.21
CA PHE A 92 4.58 -16.82 -19.88
C PHE A 92 4.45 -17.14 -21.38
#